data_AF-A0A1C6I609-F1
#
_entry.id   AF-A0A1C6I609-F1
#
_cell.length_a   1.000
_cell.length_b   1.000
_cell.length_c   1.000
_cell.angle_alpha   90.00
_cell.angle_beta   90.00
_cell.angle_gamma   90.00
#
_symmetry.space_group_name_H-M   'P 1'
#
loop_
_entity.id
_entity.type
_entity.pdbx_description
1 polymer ?
#
loop_
_entity_poly.entity_id
_entity_poly.type
_entity_poly.pdbx_seq_one_letter_code
_entity_poly.pdbx_strand_id
1 'polypeptide(L)'
;MSLIGDVASKEICDGRKSLDEFRDIHLRRWSKFAEQALLNDNIYIFECAFLQNHIFELLGVYEKSDEEIYLYLKSLLETVKSLSPSIVYIEPSSVEDIIIQAANESKSPEGSRPDWIDEVANWVSNVNFGKSHNLKGIEGVFYFCKERLRIDKLMIEKLNVPVTIIKR
;
A
#
# COMPACT_ATOMS: atom_id res chain seq x y z
N MET A 1 4.08 11.85 -27.32
CA MET A 1 3.44 11.48 -26.05
C MET A 1 4.38 11.96 -24.94
N SER A 2 3.88 12.58 -23.87
CA SER A 2 4.76 13.03 -22.77
C SER A 2 5.12 11.83 -21.89
N LEU A 3 6.32 11.83 -21.30
CA LEU A 3 6.74 10.78 -20.35
C LEU A 3 5.71 10.57 -19.22
N ILE A 4 5.09 11.66 -18.76
CA ILE A 4 4.02 11.63 -17.75
C ILE A 4 2.82 10.84 -18.26
N GLY A 5 2.35 11.11 -19.49
CA GLY A 5 1.23 10.38 -20.09
C GLY A 5 1.55 8.90 -20.31
N ASP A 6 2.79 8.60 -20.70
CA ASP A 6 3.24 7.23 -20.91
C ASP A 6 3.27 6.44 -19.60
N VAL A 7 3.82 7.00 -18.53
CA VAL A 7 3.86 6.37 -17.19
C VAL A 7 2.44 6.23 -16.63
N ALA A 8 1.62 7.27 -16.71
CA ALA A 8 0.24 7.24 -16.23
C ALA A 8 -0.60 6.16 -16.95
N SER A 9 -0.33 5.90 -18.23
CA SER A 9 -1.00 4.83 -18.99
C SER A 9 -0.68 3.40 -18.50
N LYS A 10 0.37 3.25 -17.68
CA LYS A 10 0.82 1.98 -17.10
C LYS A 10 0.41 1.81 -15.64
N GLU A 11 -0.19 2.84 -15.04
CA GLU A 11 -0.70 2.79 -13.67
C GLU A 11 -1.89 1.83 -13.56
N ILE A 12 -1.93 1.05 -12.49
CA ILE A 12 -2.94 0.03 -12.24
C ILE A 12 -3.68 0.23 -10.92
N CYS A 13 -3.18 1.11 -10.04
CA CYS A 13 -3.82 1.50 -8.79
C CYS A 13 -4.92 2.55 -9.00
N ASP A 14 -5.58 2.94 -7.91
CA ASP A 14 -6.73 3.85 -7.85
C ASP A 14 -7.93 3.37 -8.66
N GLY A 15 -8.14 2.05 -8.74
CA GLY A 15 -9.29 1.47 -9.45
C GLY A 15 -9.22 1.60 -10.97
N ARG A 16 -8.03 1.86 -11.53
CA ARG A 16 -7.79 1.84 -13.00
C ARG A 16 -7.94 0.45 -13.61
N LYS A 17 -7.95 -0.59 -12.77
CA LYS A 17 -8.16 -1.99 -13.12
C LYS A 17 -9.27 -2.59 -12.28
N SER A 18 -9.90 -3.64 -12.80
CA SER A 18 -10.74 -4.47 -11.93
C SER A 18 -9.88 -5.18 -10.89
N LEU A 19 -10.48 -5.62 -9.79
CA LEU A 19 -9.77 -6.39 -8.76
C LEU A 19 -9.09 -7.63 -9.34
N ASP A 20 -9.75 -8.34 -10.26
CA ASP A 20 -9.20 -9.53 -10.90
C ASP A 20 -7.99 -9.18 -11.77
N GLU A 21 -8.09 -8.13 -12.60
CA GLU A 21 -6.97 -7.66 -13.41
C GLU A 21 -5.79 -7.19 -12.53
N PHE A 22 -6.07 -6.46 -11.46
CA PHE A 22 -5.08 -5.97 -10.50
C PHE A 22 -4.33 -7.15 -9.87
N ARG A 23 -5.06 -8.19 -9.43
CA ARG A 23 -4.49 -9.43 -8.88
C ARG A 23 -3.65 -10.16 -9.91
N ASP A 24 -4.16 -10.37 -11.11
CA ASP A 24 -3.48 -11.14 -12.15
C ASP A 24 -2.21 -10.46 -12.66
N ILE A 25 -2.22 -9.12 -12.71
CA ILE A 25 -1.01 -8.34 -13.05
C ILE A 25 0.05 -8.52 -11.96
N HIS A 26 -0.32 -8.40 -10.68
CA HIS A 26 0.64 -8.55 -9.58
C HIS A 26 1.18 -9.96 -9.46
N LEU A 27 0.33 -11.00 -9.50
CA LEU A 27 0.77 -12.40 -9.45
C LEU A 27 1.82 -12.67 -10.53
N ARG A 28 1.56 -12.27 -11.78
CA ARG A 28 2.50 -12.43 -12.88
C ARG A 28 3.80 -11.64 -12.68
N ARG A 29 3.74 -10.41 -12.16
CA ARG A 29 4.93 -9.59 -11.89
C ARG A 29 5.79 -10.22 -10.80
N TRP A 30 5.18 -10.65 -9.69
CA TRP A 30 5.87 -11.29 -8.57
C TRP A 30 6.45 -12.65 -8.96
N SER A 31 5.72 -13.49 -9.71
CA SER A 31 6.25 -14.76 -10.24
C SER A 31 7.45 -14.54 -11.17
N LYS A 32 7.35 -13.60 -12.12
CA LYS A 32 8.46 -13.28 -13.02
C LYS A 32 9.68 -12.74 -12.25
N PHE A 33 9.45 -11.93 -11.22
CA PHE A 33 10.51 -11.47 -10.34
C PHE A 33 11.19 -12.65 -9.63
N ALA A 34 10.42 -13.60 -9.08
CA ALA A 34 10.96 -14.79 -8.43
C ALA A 34 11.86 -15.59 -9.36
N GLU A 35 11.41 -15.86 -10.58
CA GLU A 35 12.19 -16.57 -11.60
C GLU A 35 13.54 -15.90 -11.88
N GLN A 36 13.57 -14.57 -11.95
CA GLN A 36 14.79 -13.81 -12.24
C GLN A 36 15.71 -13.70 -11.03
N ALA A 37 15.15 -13.47 -9.84
CA ALA A 37 15.91 -13.34 -8.60
C ALA A 37 16.64 -14.65 -8.24
N LEU A 38 16.02 -15.80 -8.51
CA LEU A 38 16.64 -17.12 -8.29
C LEU A 38 17.90 -17.38 -9.14
N LEU A 39 18.14 -16.60 -10.19
CA LEU A 39 19.32 -16.76 -11.06
C LEU A 39 20.59 -16.09 -10.51
N ASN A 40 20.49 -15.39 -9.39
CA ASN A 40 21.60 -14.67 -8.78
C ASN A 40 21.51 -14.74 -7.24
N ASP A 41 22.56 -14.27 -6.57
CA ASP A 41 22.70 -14.31 -5.11
C ASP A 41 22.49 -12.92 -4.47
N ASN A 42 21.63 -12.09 -5.07
CA ASN A 42 21.37 -10.76 -4.56
C ASN A 42 20.29 -10.76 -3.48
N ILE A 43 20.41 -9.83 -2.53
CA ILE A 43 19.35 -9.47 -1.61
C ILE A 43 18.55 -8.31 -2.23
N TYR A 44 17.24 -8.50 -2.34
CA TYR A 44 16.32 -7.50 -2.86
C TYR A 44 15.52 -6.85 -1.72
N ILE A 45 15.57 -5.53 -1.65
CA ILE A 45 14.81 -4.75 -0.68
C ILE A 45 13.78 -3.93 -1.44
N PHE A 46 12.51 -4.11 -1.08
CA PHE A 46 11.40 -3.33 -1.61
C PHE A 46 10.76 -2.53 -0.49
N GLU A 47 10.59 -1.23 -0.74
CA GLU A 47 9.74 -0.39 0.08
C GLU A 47 8.30 -0.47 -0.45
N CYS A 48 7.31 -0.50 0.46
CA CYS A 48 5.86 -0.42 0.23
C CYS A 48 5.20 -1.44 -0.73
N ALA A 49 5.97 -2.24 -1.47
CA ALA A 49 5.49 -3.06 -2.58
C ALA A 49 4.63 -4.27 -2.18
N PHE A 50 4.79 -4.81 -0.96
CA PHE A 50 4.07 -6.01 -0.52
C PHE A 50 2.90 -5.74 0.43
N LEU A 51 3.12 -4.93 1.49
CA LEU A 51 2.04 -4.61 2.44
C LEU A 51 1.35 -3.29 2.09
N GLN A 52 2.10 -2.17 2.13
CA GLN A 52 1.53 -0.81 2.01
C GLN A 52 0.66 -0.63 0.77
N ASN A 53 1.21 -0.76 -0.43
CA ASN A 53 0.45 -0.40 -1.62
C ASN A 53 -0.76 -1.32 -1.83
N HIS A 54 -0.62 -2.62 -1.55
CA HIS A 54 -1.70 -3.59 -1.70
C HIS A 54 -2.86 -3.36 -0.76
N ILE A 55 -2.61 -3.20 0.54
CA ILE A 55 -3.72 -2.99 1.49
C ILE A 55 -4.36 -1.60 1.27
N PHE A 56 -3.62 -0.57 0.79
CA PHE A 56 -4.21 0.73 0.46
C PHE A 56 -5.29 0.58 -0.62
N GLU A 57 -4.95 -0.14 -1.69
CA GLU A 57 -5.87 -0.42 -2.79
C GLU A 57 -7.02 -1.35 -2.36
N LEU A 58 -6.71 -2.44 -1.68
CA LEU A 58 -7.71 -3.43 -1.27
C LEU A 58 -8.69 -2.88 -0.23
N LEU A 59 -8.20 -2.16 0.77
CA LEU A 59 -9.05 -1.49 1.77
C LEU A 59 -9.79 -0.32 1.14
N GLY A 60 -9.07 0.64 0.56
CA GLY A 60 -9.65 1.91 0.12
C GLY A 60 -10.53 1.75 -1.09
N VAL A 61 -9.95 1.26 -2.19
CA VAL A 61 -10.59 1.23 -3.51
C VAL A 61 -11.56 0.06 -3.61
N TYR A 62 -11.12 -1.16 -3.27
CA TYR A 62 -11.94 -2.35 -3.46
C TYR A 62 -12.80 -2.71 -2.23
N GLU A 63 -12.64 -2.01 -1.11
CA GLU A 63 -13.39 -2.20 0.14
C GLU A 63 -13.44 -3.68 0.59
N LYS A 64 -12.27 -4.32 0.58
CA LYS A 64 -12.11 -5.74 0.88
C LYS A 64 -12.06 -5.99 2.39
N SER A 65 -12.63 -7.13 2.78
CA SER A 65 -12.54 -7.62 4.16
C SER A 65 -11.11 -8.07 4.52
N ASP A 66 -10.82 -8.12 5.82
CA ASP A 66 -9.54 -8.62 6.34
C ASP A 66 -9.16 -10.00 5.79
N GLU A 67 -10.14 -10.90 5.59
CA GLU A 67 -9.90 -12.23 5.05
C GLU A 67 -9.59 -12.20 3.54
N GLU A 68 -10.31 -11.38 2.76
CA GLU A 68 -10.00 -11.19 1.34
C GLU A 68 -8.61 -10.57 1.14
N ILE A 69 -8.23 -9.61 1.99
CA ILE A 69 -6.89 -8.99 2.00
C ILE A 69 -5.84 -10.05 2.32
N TYR A 70 -6.06 -10.86 3.35
CA TYR A 70 -5.15 -11.95 3.72
C TYR A 70 -4.95 -12.94 2.58
N LEU A 71 -6.03 -13.43 1.97
CA LEU A 71 -5.97 -14.39 0.87
C LEU A 71 -5.22 -13.81 -0.34
N TYR A 72 -5.45 -12.53 -0.65
CA TYR A 72 -4.71 -11.82 -1.70
C TYR A 72 -3.21 -11.78 -1.39
N LEU A 73 -2.81 -11.28 -0.22
CA LEU A 73 -1.39 -11.14 0.16
C LEU A 73 -0.69 -12.49 0.25
N LYS A 74 -1.36 -13.50 0.79
CA LYS A 74 -0.87 -14.87 0.82
C LYS A 74 -0.61 -15.40 -0.58
N SER A 75 -1.49 -15.14 -1.55
CA SER A 75 -1.29 -15.58 -2.94
C SER A 75 -0.04 -14.95 -3.56
N LEU A 76 0.21 -13.66 -3.31
CA LEU A 76 1.43 -13.00 -3.77
C LEU A 76 2.68 -13.58 -3.09
N LEU A 77 2.62 -13.78 -1.77
CA LEU A 77 3.73 -14.31 -0.99
C LEU A 77 4.17 -15.70 -1.46
N GLU A 78 3.21 -16.58 -1.79
CA GLU A 78 3.52 -17.93 -2.30
C GLU A 78 4.32 -17.88 -3.61
N THR A 79 4.18 -16.84 -4.45
CA THR A 79 4.96 -16.71 -5.69
C THR A 79 6.45 -16.46 -5.46
N VAL A 80 6.82 -15.93 -4.29
CA VAL A 80 8.21 -15.60 -3.92
C VAL A 80 8.75 -16.44 -2.77
N LYS A 81 8.01 -17.45 -2.32
CA LYS A 81 8.36 -18.24 -1.14
C LYS A 81 9.73 -18.90 -1.22
N SER A 82 10.16 -19.32 -2.41
CA SER A 82 11.49 -19.88 -2.66
C SER A 82 12.64 -18.89 -2.43
N LEU A 83 12.36 -17.58 -2.42
CA LEU A 83 13.33 -16.53 -2.13
C LEU A 83 13.52 -16.27 -0.63
N SER A 84 12.81 -17.01 0.25
CA SER A 84 12.83 -16.80 1.70
C SER A 84 12.47 -15.36 2.11
N PRO A 85 11.27 -14.86 1.73
CA PRO A 85 10.86 -13.48 1.98
C PRO A 85 10.79 -13.18 3.49
N SER A 86 11.15 -11.95 3.87
CA SER A 86 10.99 -11.43 5.21
C SER A 86 10.42 -10.01 5.19
N ILE A 87 9.83 -9.59 6.30
CA ILE A 87 9.22 -8.26 6.45
C ILE A 87 10.01 -7.46 7.49
N VAL A 88 10.46 -6.28 7.11
CA VAL A 88 10.87 -5.24 8.05
C VAL A 88 9.71 -4.26 8.17
N TYR A 89 9.07 -4.21 9.33
CA TYR A 89 7.91 -3.36 9.57
C TYR A 89 8.29 -2.19 10.47
N ILE A 90 8.09 -0.97 9.96
CA ILE A 90 8.28 0.25 10.74
C ILE A 90 6.93 0.59 11.37
N GLU A 91 6.79 0.24 12.65
CA GLU A 91 5.56 0.47 13.41
C GLU A 91 5.49 1.93 13.87
N PRO A 92 4.42 2.66 13.50
CA PRO A 92 4.19 4.02 13.98
C PRO A 92 3.78 4.02 15.45
N SER A 93 4.42 4.88 16.26
CA SER A 93 4.02 5.13 17.65
C SER A 93 2.73 5.95 17.74
N SER A 94 2.47 6.80 16.74
CA SER A 94 1.28 7.63 16.61
C SER A 94 1.01 7.88 15.13
N VAL A 95 -0.18 7.49 14.67
CA VAL A 95 -0.59 7.66 13.26
C VAL A 95 -0.74 9.15 12.94
N GLU A 96 -1.37 9.89 13.85
CA GLU A 96 -1.59 11.32 13.72
C GLU A 96 -0.28 12.10 13.64
N ASP A 97 0.67 11.84 14.54
CA ASP A 97 1.92 12.58 14.57
C ASP A 97 2.74 12.34 13.29
N ILE A 98 2.76 11.11 12.78
CA ILE A 98 3.46 10.78 11.53
C ILE A 98 2.79 11.44 10.33
N ILE A 99 1.46 11.48 10.27
CA ILE A 99 0.74 12.14 9.17
C ILE A 99 0.95 13.66 9.24
N ILE A 100 0.89 14.26 10.43
CA ILE A 100 1.15 15.69 10.64
C ILE A 100 2.59 16.02 10.26
N GLN A 101 3.55 15.18 10.66
CA GLN A 101 4.95 15.33 10.27
C GLN A 101 5.11 15.27 8.75
N ALA A 102 4.57 14.24 8.10
CA ALA A 102 4.64 14.08 6.64
C ALA A 102 3.98 15.24 5.90
N ALA A 103 2.84 15.74 6.40
CA ALA A 103 2.16 16.92 5.86
C ALA A 103 3.04 18.17 5.95
N ASN A 104 3.74 18.37 7.08
CA ASN A 104 4.65 19.50 7.26
C ASN A 104 5.89 19.42 6.36
N GLU A 105 6.46 18.21 6.18
CA GLU A 105 7.62 17.97 5.32
C GLU A 105 7.28 18.10 3.82
N SER A 106 6.01 17.89 3.46
CA SER A 106 5.54 17.86 2.07
C SER A 106 4.84 19.14 1.62
N LYS A 107 4.90 20.23 2.43
CA LYS A 107 4.27 21.51 2.10
C LYS A 107 4.78 22.06 0.78
N SER A 108 3.84 22.54 -0.02
CA SER A 108 4.15 23.12 -1.31
C SER A 108 4.73 24.53 -1.14
N PRO A 109 5.87 24.86 -1.77
CA PRO A 109 6.40 26.22 -1.74
C PRO A 109 5.36 27.18 -2.32
N GLU A 110 4.92 28.14 -1.50
CA GLU A 110 4.03 29.24 -1.86
C GLU A 110 2.73 28.81 -2.60
N GLY A 111 2.21 27.61 -2.32
CA GLY A 111 0.99 27.11 -2.96
C GLY A 111 1.15 26.75 -4.45
N SER A 112 2.39 26.50 -4.90
CA SER A 112 2.70 26.09 -6.29
C SER A 112 2.01 24.80 -6.74
N ARG A 113 1.55 23.98 -5.81
CA ARG A 113 0.71 22.79 -6.01
C ARG A 113 -0.14 22.54 -4.74
N PRO A 114 -1.21 21.75 -4.81
CA PRO A 114 -1.94 21.33 -3.61
C PRO A 114 -1.00 20.70 -2.58
N ASP A 115 -1.26 20.93 -1.29
CA ASP A 115 -0.48 20.25 -0.26
C ASP A 115 -0.78 18.75 -0.30
N TRP A 116 0.25 17.93 -0.06
CA TRP A 116 0.13 16.46 -0.08
C TRP A 116 -1.04 15.96 0.79
N ILE A 117 -1.23 16.58 1.96
CA ILE A 117 -2.29 16.16 2.88
C ILE A 117 -3.69 16.42 2.31
N ASP A 118 -3.86 17.48 1.51
CA ASP A 118 -5.13 17.80 0.87
C ASP A 118 -5.43 16.80 -0.26
N GLU A 119 -4.41 16.40 -1.02
CA GLU A 119 -4.54 15.36 -2.05
C GLU A 119 -4.91 14.01 -1.44
N VAL A 120 -4.26 13.63 -0.32
CA VAL A 120 -4.57 12.40 0.41
C VAL A 120 -5.97 12.46 1.01
N ALA A 121 -6.36 13.56 1.65
CA ALA A 121 -7.70 13.74 2.20
C ALA A 121 -8.78 13.65 1.10
N ASN A 122 -8.51 14.25 -0.07
CA ASN A 122 -9.39 14.14 -1.23
C ASN A 122 -9.47 12.70 -1.75
N TRP A 123 -8.35 11.99 -1.85
CA TRP A 123 -8.34 10.57 -2.24
C TRP A 123 -9.14 9.72 -1.26
N VAL A 124 -8.86 9.83 0.05
CA VAL A 124 -9.56 9.08 1.10
C VAL A 124 -11.07 9.35 1.03
N SER A 125 -11.48 10.60 0.86
CA SER A 125 -12.91 10.95 0.78
C SER A 125 -13.62 10.37 -0.45
N ASN A 126 -12.88 9.97 -1.49
CA ASN A 126 -13.42 9.55 -2.77
C ASN A 126 -13.32 8.05 -3.05
N VAL A 127 -12.48 7.31 -2.31
CA VAL A 127 -12.45 5.84 -2.41
C VAL A 127 -13.66 5.21 -1.71
N ASN A 128 -13.97 3.95 -2.04
CA ASN A 128 -15.20 3.27 -1.61
C ASN A 128 -15.30 3.22 -0.08
N PHE A 129 -14.24 2.79 0.61
CA PHE A 129 -14.20 2.75 2.07
C PHE A 129 -14.42 4.12 2.72
N GLY A 130 -13.84 5.18 2.15
CA GLY A 130 -14.01 6.52 2.69
C GLY A 130 -15.43 7.05 2.50
N LYS A 131 -16.06 6.75 1.37
CA LYS A 131 -17.48 7.08 1.13
C LYS A 131 -18.41 6.34 2.08
N SER A 132 -18.20 5.04 2.30
CA SER A 132 -19.04 4.23 3.18
C SER A 132 -18.94 4.64 4.66
N HIS A 133 -17.79 5.18 5.07
CA HIS A 133 -17.54 5.69 6.42
C HIS A 133 -17.66 7.22 6.55
N ASN A 134 -18.08 7.92 5.48
CA ASN A 134 -18.20 9.39 5.43
C ASN A 134 -16.92 10.12 5.90
N LEU A 135 -15.75 9.61 5.50
CA LEU A 135 -14.44 10.16 5.83
C LEU A 135 -14.20 11.47 5.06
N LYS A 136 -13.74 12.49 5.76
CA LYS A 136 -13.46 13.82 5.20
C LYS A 136 -12.30 14.49 5.92
N GLY A 137 -11.58 15.34 5.19
CA GLY A 137 -10.49 16.13 5.75
C GLY A 137 -9.37 15.26 6.34
N ILE A 138 -8.53 15.88 7.16
CA ILE A 138 -7.39 15.22 7.79
C ILE A 138 -7.83 14.15 8.81
N GLU A 139 -8.97 14.35 9.47
CA GLU A 139 -9.58 13.41 10.40
C GLU A 139 -9.98 12.11 9.69
N GLY A 140 -10.49 12.21 8.45
CA GLY A 140 -10.73 11.06 7.59
C GLY A 140 -9.45 10.30 7.24
N VAL A 141 -8.36 11.02 6.98
CA VAL A 141 -7.03 10.41 6.75
C VAL A 141 -6.54 9.67 7.99
N PHE A 142 -6.66 10.28 9.18
CA PHE A 142 -6.29 9.63 10.44
C PHE A 142 -7.08 8.35 10.67
N TYR A 143 -8.40 8.38 10.44
CA TYR A 143 -9.26 7.20 10.56
C TYR A 143 -8.82 6.10 9.60
N PHE A 144 -8.66 6.42 8.30
CA PHE A 144 -8.24 5.47 7.28
C PHE A 144 -6.89 4.83 7.62
N CYS A 145 -5.91 5.64 8.03
CA CYS A 145 -4.57 5.16 8.37
C CYS A 145 -4.54 4.33 9.66
N LYS A 146 -5.46 4.56 10.61
CA LYS A 146 -5.62 3.70 11.80
C LYS A 146 -6.21 2.35 11.46
N GLU A 147 -7.26 2.31 10.64
CA GLU A 147 -7.81 1.05 10.14
C GLU A 147 -6.77 0.28 9.32
N ARG A 148 -5.99 1.02 8.55
CA ARG A 148 -4.86 0.46 7.85
C ARG A 148 -3.81 -0.15 8.78
N LEU A 149 -3.40 0.55 9.83
CA LEU A 149 -2.46 0.05 10.83
C LEU A 149 -3.00 -1.21 11.53
N ARG A 150 -4.31 -1.25 11.82
CA ARG A 150 -4.98 -2.43 12.38
C ARG A 150 -4.83 -3.64 11.45
N ILE A 151 -5.06 -3.45 10.14
CA ILE A 151 -4.92 -4.51 9.14
C ILE A 151 -3.47 -4.94 8.98
N ASP A 152 -2.51 -4.01 8.98
CA ASP A 152 -1.07 -4.35 8.89
C ASP A 152 -0.68 -5.33 10.00
N LYS A 153 -1.03 -5.02 11.25
CA LYS A 153 -0.74 -5.88 12.41
C LYS A 153 -1.35 -7.27 12.24
N LEU A 154 -2.62 -7.33 11.83
CA LEU A 154 -3.31 -8.58 11.57
C LEU A 154 -2.62 -9.39 10.45
N MET A 155 -2.21 -8.75 9.35
CA MET A 155 -1.55 -9.43 8.24
C MET A 155 -0.17 -9.95 8.62
N ILE A 156 0.61 -9.15 9.37
CA ILE A 156 1.92 -9.52 9.90
C ILE A 156 1.82 -10.79 10.76
N GLU A 157 0.81 -10.88 11.62
CA GLU A 157 0.55 -12.08 12.43
C GLU A 157 0.12 -13.29 11.58
N LYS A 158 -0.74 -13.08 10.57
CA LYS A 158 -1.33 -14.17 9.77
C LYS A 158 -0.43 -14.72 8.66
N LEU A 159 0.48 -13.93 8.09
CA LEU A 159 1.26 -14.31 6.89
C LEU A 159 2.39 -15.31 7.17
N ASN A 160 2.72 -15.56 8.44
CA ASN A 160 3.68 -16.58 8.87
C ASN A 160 5.04 -16.51 8.12
N VAL A 161 5.57 -15.29 8.00
CA VAL A 161 6.92 -15.01 7.48
C VAL A 161 7.78 -14.44 8.60
N PRO A 162 9.12 -14.48 8.50
CA PRO A 162 9.97 -13.75 9.43
C PRO A 162 9.67 -12.26 9.39
N VAL A 163 9.46 -11.65 10.57
CA VAL A 163 9.17 -10.22 10.71
C VAL A 163 10.13 -9.60 11.72
N THR A 164 10.70 -8.46 11.36
CA THR A 164 11.42 -7.58 12.28
C THR A 164 10.65 -6.27 12.43
N ILE A 165 10.23 -5.94 13.65
CA ILE A 165 9.47 -4.73 13.95
C ILE A 165 10.43 -3.66 14.49
N ILE A 166 10.41 -2.48 13.86
CA ILE A 166 11.15 -1.29 14.28
C ILE A 166 10.13 -0.25 14.70
N LYS A 167 10.21 0.24 15.94
CA LYS A 167 9.31 1.31 16.42
C LYS A 167 9.81 2.67 15.96
N ARG A 168 8.92 3.51 15.47
CA ARG A 168 9.20 4.90 15.05
C ARG A 168 8.21 5.87 15.66
#